data_AF-A0A9P0KFP4-F1
#
_entry.id   AF-A0A9P0KFP4-F1
#
_cell.length_a   1.000
_cell.length_b   1.000
_cell.length_c   1.000
_cell.angle_alpha   90.00
_cell.angle_beta   90.00
_cell.angle_gamma   90.00
#
_symmetry.space_group_name_H-M   'P 1'
#
loop_
_entity.id
_entity.type
_entity.pdbx_description
1 polymer ?
#
loop_
_entity_poly.entity_id
_entity_poly.type
_entity_poly.pdbx_seq_one_letter_code
_entity_poly.pdbx_strand_id
1 'polypeptide(L)'
;MLIRFFLLKIVRNFSGMSKNVIPHSEVPDYEAAINALNNLQSNAHYIQNAGKGQVPDKIAQMIKFLNRAGLTLEDLDKLSVIHVTGTNGKGSTCAYSESILRHHGYKTGFFSSPHCIDVRERIRINGIPIPKPQFAKQFWNIYDKLNAQKENERDMPMYFHFLTLLAFHIFLEEQVDAAILEVGIGGEYDSTNIVRLDP
;
A
#
# COMPACT_ATOMS: atom_id res chain seq x y z
N MET A 1 -9.23 -9.35 22.34
CA MET A 1 -8.24 -8.79 21.40
C MET A 1 -7.74 -9.92 20.52
N LEU A 2 -8.35 -10.12 19.34
CA LEU A 2 -7.92 -11.18 18.43
C LEU A 2 -6.76 -10.63 17.60
N ILE A 3 -5.52 -10.84 18.06
CA ILE A 3 -4.36 -10.64 17.20
C ILE A 3 -4.23 -11.93 16.38
N ARG A 4 -4.58 -11.90 15.09
CA ARG A 4 -4.20 -12.98 14.17
C ARG A 4 -2.72 -12.81 13.85
N PHE A 5 -1.86 -13.40 14.69
CA PHE A 5 -0.50 -13.73 14.29
C PHE A 5 -0.58 -15.02 13.45
N PHE A 6 -0.43 -14.90 12.12
CA PHE A 6 -0.10 -16.07 11.32
C PHE A 6 1.43 -16.13 11.17
N LEU A 7 2.00 -17.24 11.63
CA LEU A 7 3.42 -17.55 11.51
C LEU A 7 3.70 -17.85 10.04
N LEU A 8 4.42 -16.97 9.34
CA LEU A 8 4.80 -17.19 7.94
C LEU A 8 6.10 -17.99 7.85
N LYS A 9 6.12 -19.01 6.99
CA LYS A 9 7.29 -19.81 6.65
C LYS A 9 8.12 -19.08 5.59
N ILE A 10 9.14 -18.33 6.01
CA ILE A 10 10.05 -17.63 5.10
C ILE A 10 11.00 -18.65 4.43
N VAL A 11 10.91 -18.81 3.11
CA VAL A 11 11.87 -19.59 2.29
C VAL A 11 12.86 -18.62 1.65
N ARG A 12 14.16 -18.84 1.87
CA ARG A 12 15.29 -17.97 1.45
C ARG A 12 15.64 -18.11 -0.03
N ASN A 13 16.03 -17.00 -0.67
CA ASN A 13 17.06 -16.97 -1.73
C ASN A 13 17.75 -15.58 -1.75
N PHE A 14 19.09 -15.56 -1.74
CA PHE A 14 19.91 -14.35 -1.65
C PHE A 14 20.33 -13.82 -3.02
N SER A 15 20.28 -12.49 -3.21
CA SER A 15 21.28 -11.75 -4.01
C SER A 15 21.31 -10.26 -3.61
N GLY A 16 22.49 -9.65 -3.68
CA GLY A 16 22.91 -8.48 -2.88
C GLY A 16 22.50 -7.09 -3.37
N MET A 17 22.61 -6.13 -2.44
CA MET A 17 22.26 -4.71 -2.58
C MET A 17 23.34 -3.85 -3.25
N SER A 18 22.89 -2.83 -3.98
CA SER A 18 23.60 -1.55 -4.14
C SER A 18 22.65 -0.40 -3.80
N LYS A 19 23.12 0.59 -3.04
CA LYS A 19 22.38 1.79 -2.60
C LYS A 19 22.95 3.01 -3.34
N ASN A 20 22.08 3.78 -3.99
CA ASN A 20 22.36 5.18 -4.35
C ASN A 20 21.25 6.05 -3.76
N VAL A 21 21.64 7.07 -2.99
CA VAL A 21 20.76 8.07 -2.38
C VAL A 21 20.98 9.39 -3.14
N ILE A 22 19.90 10.02 -3.62
CA ILE A 22 19.92 11.29 -4.36
C ILE A 22 19.34 12.40 -3.47
N PRO A 23 19.85 13.66 -3.51
CA PRO A 23 19.52 14.69 -2.53
C PRO A 23 18.13 15.32 -2.72
N HIS A 24 17.59 15.84 -1.61
CA HIS A 24 16.33 16.57 -1.53
C HIS A 24 16.43 17.96 -2.18
N SER A 25 15.85 18.10 -3.38
CA SER A 25 15.33 19.37 -3.91
C SER A 25 13.80 19.25 -4.02
N GLU A 26 13.09 20.37 -3.90
CA GLU A 26 11.64 20.41 -4.15
C GLU A 26 11.39 19.93 -5.59
N VAL A 27 10.89 18.70 -5.71
CA VAL A 27 10.54 18.13 -7.01
C VAL A 27 9.14 18.66 -7.34
N PRO A 28 8.97 19.50 -8.39
CA PRO A 28 7.67 20.06 -8.75
C PRO A 28 6.59 18.98 -8.95
N ASP A 29 7.04 17.78 -9.30
CA ASP A 29 6.21 16.59 -9.52
C ASP A 29 5.60 16.00 -8.24
N TYR A 30 6.27 16.16 -7.09
CA TYR A 30 5.79 15.57 -5.84
C TYR A 30 4.59 16.33 -5.27
N GLU A 31 4.63 17.66 -5.21
CA GLU A 31 3.51 18.43 -4.68
C GLU A 31 2.25 18.30 -5.58
N ALA A 32 2.45 18.16 -6.90
CA ALA A 32 1.37 17.84 -7.84
C ALA A 32 0.76 16.46 -7.55
N ALA A 33 1.59 15.43 -7.30
CA ALA A 33 1.15 14.10 -6.91
C ALA A 33 0.36 14.13 -5.58
N ILE A 34 0.80 14.89 -4.59
CA ILE A 34 0.09 15.04 -3.31
C ILE A 34 -1.28 15.71 -3.51
N ASN A 35 -1.37 16.76 -4.33
CA ASN A 35 -2.63 17.41 -4.63
C ASN A 35 -3.60 16.46 -5.36
N ALA A 36 -3.12 15.72 -6.35
CA ALA A 36 -3.92 14.70 -7.05
C ALA A 36 -4.38 13.60 -6.11
N LEU A 37 -3.51 13.12 -5.22
CA LEU A 37 -3.84 12.13 -4.19
C LEU A 37 -4.91 12.65 -3.24
N ASN A 38 -4.80 13.89 -2.76
CA ASN A 38 -5.77 14.49 -1.84
C ASN A 38 -7.16 14.65 -2.47
N ASN A 39 -7.25 14.84 -3.79
CA ASN A 39 -8.54 14.85 -4.50
C ASN A 39 -9.24 13.48 -4.50
N LEU A 40 -8.52 12.39 -4.17
CA LEU A 40 -9.12 11.07 -3.95
C LEU A 40 -9.72 10.91 -2.54
N GLN A 41 -9.65 11.93 -1.68
CA GLN A 41 -10.37 11.97 -0.40
C GLN A 41 -11.84 12.34 -0.65
N SER A 42 -12.74 11.37 -0.55
CA SER A 42 -14.18 11.56 -0.76
C SER A 42 -14.85 12.23 0.43
N ASN A 43 -14.57 13.50 0.69
CA ASN A 43 -15.09 14.15 1.90
C ASN A 43 -16.61 14.44 1.87
N ALA A 44 -17.33 14.22 0.76
CA ALA A 44 -18.79 14.47 0.71
C ALA A 44 -19.65 13.25 0.30
N HIS A 45 -19.15 12.33 -0.52
CA HIS A 45 -20.01 11.39 -1.24
C HIS A 45 -20.33 10.08 -0.48
N TYR A 46 -19.41 9.59 0.37
CA TYR A 46 -19.67 8.38 1.17
C TYR A 46 -20.70 8.62 2.29
N ILE A 47 -20.71 9.82 2.88
CA ILE A 47 -21.64 10.17 3.96
C ILE A 47 -23.08 10.30 3.41
N GLN A 48 -23.25 10.73 2.15
CA GLN A 48 -24.59 10.88 1.56
C GLN A 48 -25.20 9.57 1.02
N ASN A 49 -24.38 8.62 0.56
CA ASN A 49 -24.88 7.38 -0.08
C ASN A 49 -24.94 6.16 0.83
N ALA A 50 -24.44 6.25 2.08
CA ALA A 50 -24.54 5.17 3.06
C ALA A 50 -25.98 4.75 3.42
N GLY A 51 -27.00 5.49 2.94
CA GLY A 51 -28.41 5.23 3.24
C GLY A 51 -29.27 4.61 2.12
N LYS A 52 -28.78 4.31 0.90
CA LYS A 52 -29.69 4.02 -0.24
C LYS A 52 -29.35 2.89 -1.23
N GLY A 53 -28.35 2.04 -1.02
CA GLY A 53 -28.12 0.90 -1.93
C GLY A 53 -26.88 0.10 -1.62
N GLN A 54 -26.79 -1.13 -2.14
CA GLN A 54 -25.69 -2.07 -1.94
C GLN A 54 -24.33 -1.36 -1.91
N VAL A 55 -23.63 -1.48 -0.79
CA VAL A 55 -22.24 -1.04 -0.66
C VAL A 55 -21.44 -1.84 -1.68
N PRO A 56 -20.84 -1.19 -2.71
CA PRO A 56 -20.15 -1.93 -3.74
C PRO A 56 -18.98 -2.72 -3.12
N ASP A 57 -18.83 -3.97 -3.53
CA ASP A 57 -17.82 -4.89 -3.01
C ASP A 57 -16.43 -4.25 -3.12
N LYS A 58 -15.86 -3.94 -1.95
CA LYS A 58 -14.58 -3.22 -1.85
C LYS A 58 -13.43 -4.08 -2.38
N ILE A 59 -13.51 -5.39 -2.22
CA ILE A 59 -12.49 -6.34 -2.68
C ILE A 59 -12.55 -6.43 -4.20
N ALA A 60 -13.75 -6.61 -4.78
CA ALA A 60 -13.91 -6.63 -6.23
C ALA A 60 -13.42 -5.33 -6.89
N GLN A 61 -13.73 -4.17 -6.29
CA GLN A 61 -13.21 -2.88 -6.77
C GLN A 61 -11.68 -2.79 -6.66
N MET A 62 -11.11 -3.24 -5.54
CA MET A 62 -9.67 -3.22 -5.36
C MET A 62 -8.97 -4.11 -6.41
N ILE A 63 -9.52 -5.28 -6.73
CA ILE A 63 -9.04 -6.16 -7.80
C ILE A 63 -9.18 -5.51 -9.17
N LYS A 64 -10.30 -4.82 -9.46
CA LYS A 64 -10.48 -4.02 -10.69
C LYS A 64 -9.33 -3.01 -10.85
N PHE A 65 -9.02 -2.25 -9.80
CA PHE A 65 -7.96 -1.25 -9.85
C PHE A 65 -6.55 -1.85 -9.89
N LEU A 66 -6.33 -3.01 -9.24
CA LEU A 66 -5.08 -3.77 -9.34
C LEU A 66 -4.78 -4.14 -10.80
N ASN A 67 -5.76 -4.73 -11.48
CA ASN A 67 -5.64 -5.11 -12.89
C ASN A 67 -5.38 -3.88 -13.78
N ARG A 68 -6.11 -2.78 -13.57
CA ARG A 68 -5.90 -1.52 -14.32
C ARG A 68 -4.51 -0.91 -14.09
N ALA A 69 -3.94 -1.08 -12.90
CA ALA A 69 -2.57 -0.67 -12.60
C ALA A 69 -1.50 -1.55 -13.28
N GLY A 70 -1.91 -2.66 -13.91
CA GLY A 70 -1.05 -3.62 -14.59
C GLY A 70 -0.42 -4.65 -13.64
N LEU A 71 -1.08 -4.94 -12.52
CA LEU A 71 -0.70 -5.98 -11.56
C LEU A 71 -1.81 -7.03 -11.50
N THR A 72 -1.45 -8.29 -11.20
CA THR A 72 -2.44 -9.35 -10.94
C THR A 72 -2.36 -9.84 -9.49
N LEU A 73 -3.31 -10.68 -9.09
CA LEU A 73 -3.26 -11.33 -7.77
C LEU A 73 -2.04 -12.26 -7.65
N GLU A 74 -1.66 -12.91 -8.75
CA GLU A 74 -0.48 -13.78 -8.84
C GLU A 74 0.83 -13.00 -8.66
N ASP A 75 0.86 -11.72 -9.06
CA ASP A 75 1.99 -10.86 -8.74
C ASP A 75 2.10 -10.63 -7.24
N LEU A 76 0.98 -10.41 -6.54
CA LEU A 76 0.96 -10.20 -5.10
C LEU A 76 1.39 -11.44 -4.32
N ASP A 77 1.13 -12.64 -4.83
CA ASP A 77 1.54 -13.91 -4.20
C ASP A 77 3.08 -14.06 -4.12
N LYS A 78 3.85 -13.26 -4.88
CA LYS A 78 5.31 -13.19 -4.78
C LYS A 78 5.79 -12.53 -3.49
N LEU A 79 4.93 -11.73 -2.83
CA LEU A 79 5.26 -11.05 -1.59
C LEU A 79 5.01 -11.97 -0.39
N SER A 80 5.99 -12.09 0.50
CA SER A 80 5.74 -12.67 1.81
C SER A 80 5.11 -11.62 2.72
N VAL A 81 3.84 -11.80 3.09
CA VAL A 81 3.06 -10.76 3.78
C VAL A 81 2.88 -11.05 5.27
N ILE A 82 3.15 -10.05 6.11
CA ILE A 82 2.65 -9.97 7.49
C ILE A 82 1.48 -8.99 7.51
N HIS A 83 0.26 -9.52 7.62
CA HIS A 83 -0.97 -8.73 7.58
C HIS A 83 -1.52 -8.53 8.99
N VAL A 84 -1.57 -7.28 9.46
CA VAL A 84 -1.89 -6.95 10.84
C VAL A 84 -3.22 -6.23 10.92
N THR A 85 -4.19 -6.88 11.57
CA THR A 85 -5.47 -6.28 11.96
C THR A 85 -5.63 -6.23 13.48
N GLY A 86 -6.59 -5.43 13.95
CA GLY A 86 -6.93 -5.27 15.35
C GLY A 86 -7.45 -3.88 15.67
N THR A 87 -8.10 -3.75 16.82
CA THR A 87 -8.60 -2.46 17.30
C THR A 87 -7.46 -1.54 17.71
N ASN A 88 -6.48 -2.07 18.45
CA ASN A 88 -5.36 -1.31 19.03
C ASN A 88 -4.03 -2.01 18.74
N GLY A 89 -2.95 -1.22 18.71
CA GLY A 89 -1.59 -1.75 18.63
C GLY A 89 -1.15 -2.27 17.25
N LYS A 90 -1.96 -2.10 16.20
CA LYS A 90 -1.60 -2.50 14.83
C LYS A 90 -0.29 -1.86 14.37
N GLY A 91 -0.22 -0.53 14.31
CA GLY A 91 0.99 0.20 13.95
C GLY A 91 2.24 -0.19 14.76
N SER A 92 2.11 -0.35 16.09
CA SER A 92 3.21 -0.81 16.94
C SER A 92 3.66 -2.23 16.60
N THR A 93 2.71 -3.14 16.38
CA THR A 93 2.99 -4.52 15.98
C THR A 93 3.70 -4.55 14.63
N CYS A 94 3.19 -3.83 13.63
CA CYS A 94 3.83 -3.68 12.33
C CYS A 94 5.26 -3.15 12.47
N ALA A 95 5.46 -2.10 13.27
CA ALA A 95 6.78 -1.48 13.44
C ALA A 95 7.79 -2.44 14.11
N TYR A 96 7.34 -3.21 15.10
CA TYR A 96 8.18 -4.23 15.73
C TYR A 96 8.50 -5.38 14.78
N SER A 97 7.51 -5.90 14.04
CA SER A 97 7.72 -6.95 13.05
C SER A 97 8.69 -6.53 11.95
N GLU A 98 8.52 -5.33 11.39
CA GLU A 98 9.42 -4.76 10.39
C GLU A 98 10.85 -4.62 10.93
N SER A 99 10.99 -4.05 12.12
CA SER A 99 12.30 -3.81 12.72
C SER A 99 13.03 -5.13 12.96
N ILE A 100 12.35 -6.15 13.49
CA ILE A 100 12.94 -7.48 13.71
C ILE A 100 13.42 -8.08 12.40
N LEU A 101 12.58 -8.10 11.35
CA LEU A 101 12.94 -8.68 10.06
C LEU A 101 14.12 -7.94 9.42
N ARG A 102 14.10 -6.61 9.42
CA ARG A 102 15.19 -5.79 8.89
C ARG A 102 16.51 -6.02 9.63
N HIS A 103 16.48 -6.17 10.96
CA HIS A 103 17.69 -6.50 11.73
C HIS A 103 18.24 -7.90 11.43
N HIS A 104 17.40 -8.82 10.92
CA HIS A 104 17.83 -10.13 10.44
C HIS A 104 18.26 -10.13 8.96
N GLY A 105 18.36 -8.96 8.33
CA GLY A 105 18.89 -8.79 6.97
C GLY A 105 17.87 -8.93 5.85
N TYR A 106 16.57 -9.02 6.15
CA TYR A 106 15.52 -9.02 5.14
C TYR A 106 15.26 -7.61 4.60
N LYS A 107 15.04 -7.49 3.29
CA LYS A 107 14.53 -6.26 2.67
C LYS A 107 13.05 -6.13 3.00
N THR A 108 12.68 -5.12 3.78
CA THR A 108 11.31 -4.94 4.26
C THR A 108 10.56 -3.86 3.49
N GLY A 109 9.32 -4.15 3.12
CA GLY A 109 8.31 -3.16 2.75
C GLY A 109 7.34 -2.95 3.91
N PHE A 110 6.96 -1.71 4.18
CA PHE A 110 6.08 -1.37 5.30
C PHE A 110 4.98 -0.43 4.86
N PHE A 111 3.73 -0.84 5.09
CA PHE A 111 2.53 -0.07 4.81
C PHE A 111 1.71 0.19 6.09
N SER A 112 1.42 1.46 6.40
CA SER A 112 0.67 1.85 7.61
C SER A 112 -0.32 3.00 7.40
N SER A 113 -1.24 3.17 8.35
CA SER A 113 -2.14 4.32 8.39
C SER A 113 -2.66 4.65 9.80
N PRO A 114 -2.95 5.93 10.11
CA PRO A 114 -2.70 7.12 9.30
C PRO A 114 -1.22 7.55 9.30
N HIS A 115 -0.91 8.67 8.63
CA HIS A 115 0.39 9.36 8.80
C HIS A 115 0.22 10.55 9.73
N CYS A 116 1.30 11.01 10.36
CA CYS A 116 1.27 12.18 11.23
C CYS A 116 1.65 13.48 10.51
N ILE A 117 2.69 13.46 9.68
CA ILE A 117 3.24 14.66 9.05
C ILE A 117 3.32 14.50 7.53
N ASP A 118 3.88 13.38 7.05
CA ASP A 118 4.17 13.14 5.63
C ASP A 118 3.53 11.83 5.16
N VAL A 119 2.83 11.84 4.01
CA VAL A 119 2.21 10.64 3.44
C VAL A 119 3.19 9.49 3.21
N ARG A 120 4.47 9.81 2.98
CA ARG A 120 5.54 8.81 2.75
C ARG A 120 5.82 7.99 4.01
N GLU A 121 5.44 8.45 5.21
CA GLU A 121 5.48 7.63 6.44
C GLU A 121 4.70 6.32 6.28
N ARG A 122 3.68 6.33 5.41
CA ARG A 122 2.84 5.17 5.11
C ARG A 122 3.53 4.15 4.25
N ILE A 123 4.55 4.48 3.45
CA ILE A 123 5.24 3.55 2.55
C ILE A 123 6.73 3.65 2.79
N ARG A 124 7.29 2.65 3.47
CA ARG A 124 8.71 2.61 3.82
C ARG A 124 9.39 1.38 3.22
N ILE A 125 10.65 1.56 2.83
CA ILE A 125 11.55 0.48 2.45
C ILE A 125 12.70 0.48 3.45
N ASN A 126 12.95 -0.68 4.07
CA ASN A 126 13.98 -0.84 5.09
C ASN A 126 13.89 0.20 6.22
N GLY A 127 12.66 0.46 6.70
CA GLY A 127 12.38 1.42 7.78
C GLY A 127 12.40 2.90 7.36
N ILE A 128 12.79 3.22 6.12
CA ILE A 128 12.94 4.60 5.63
C ILE A 128 11.77 4.94 4.69
N PRO A 129 11.06 6.06 4.89
CA PRO A 129 10.09 6.57 3.92
C PRO A 129 10.70 6.71 2.53
N ILE A 130 9.96 6.30 1.50
CA ILE A 130 10.47 6.45 0.13
C ILE A 130 10.76 7.93 -0.21
N PRO A 131 11.81 8.24 -0.99
CA PRO A 131 12.13 9.61 -1.37
C PRO A 131 11.01 10.29 -2.17
N LYS A 132 10.84 11.61 -2.02
CA LYS A 132 9.85 12.40 -2.79
C LYS A 132 9.88 12.15 -4.31
N PRO A 133 11.06 12.14 -4.99
CA PRO A 133 11.09 11.85 -6.43
C PRO A 133 10.59 10.45 -6.78
N GLN A 134 10.94 9.44 -5.97
CA GLN A 134 10.48 8.06 -6.17
C GLN A 134 8.97 7.96 -5.94
N PHE A 135 8.44 8.61 -4.90
CA PHE A 135 7.00 8.68 -4.66
C PHE A 135 6.26 9.28 -5.85
N ALA A 136 6.69 10.45 -6.33
CA ALA A 136 6.04 11.14 -7.44
C ALA A 136 6.05 10.29 -8.73
N LYS A 137 7.20 9.71 -9.07
CA LYS A 137 7.35 8.82 -10.23
C LYS A 137 6.37 7.64 -10.17
N GLN A 138 6.34 6.92 -9.04
CA GLN A 138 5.47 5.74 -8.91
C GLN A 138 4.00 6.11 -8.77
N PHE A 139 3.71 7.26 -8.16
CA PHE A 139 2.36 7.82 -8.12
C PHE A 139 1.83 8.01 -9.54
N TRP A 140 2.53 8.76 -10.40
CA TRP A 140 2.04 9.05 -11.75
C TRP A 140 1.97 7.81 -12.64
N ASN A 141 2.93 6.89 -12.53
CA ASN A 141 2.90 5.60 -13.22
C ASN A 141 1.57 4.84 -12.96
N ILE A 142 1.10 4.81 -11.71
CA ILE A 142 -0.14 4.14 -11.34
C ILE A 142 -1.36 5.01 -11.64
N TYR A 143 -1.32 6.30 -11.29
CA TYR A 143 -2.41 7.23 -11.49
C TYR A 143 -2.81 7.35 -12.95
N ASP A 144 -1.84 7.47 -13.86
CA ASP A 144 -2.10 7.65 -15.29
C ASP A 144 -2.70 6.38 -15.91
N LYS A 145 -2.22 5.19 -15.53
CA LYS A 145 -2.80 3.91 -15.98
C LYS A 145 -4.25 3.74 -15.55
N LEU A 146 -4.56 4.13 -14.30
CA LEU A 146 -5.91 4.14 -13.79
C LEU A 146 -6.75 5.16 -14.57
N ASN A 147 -6.30 6.40 -14.67
CA ASN A 147 -7.03 7.49 -15.33
C ASN A 147 -7.29 7.20 -16.83
N ALA A 148 -6.35 6.58 -17.54
CA ALA A 148 -6.51 6.20 -18.95
C ALA A 148 -7.61 5.15 -19.19
N GLN A 149 -7.95 4.36 -18.18
CA GLN A 149 -8.93 3.26 -18.25
C GLN A 149 -10.21 3.56 -17.45
N LYS A 150 -10.43 4.81 -17.02
CA LYS A 150 -11.62 5.16 -16.24
C LYS A 150 -12.86 5.21 -17.13
N GLU A 151 -13.95 4.62 -16.69
CA GLU A 151 -15.23 4.69 -17.40
C GLU A 151 -15.90 6.06 -17.23
N ASN A 152 -15.63 6.72 -16.11
CA ASN A 152 -16.12 8.05 -15.77
C ASN A 152 -15.25 8.66 -14.66
N GLU A 153 -15.47 9.93 -14.33
CA GLU A 153 -14.68 10.66 -13.31
C GLU A 153 -14.75 10.05 -11.89
N ARG A 154 -15.76 9.21 -11.61
CA ARG A 154 -15.90 8.52 -10.31
C ARG A 154 -15.25 7.13 -10.30
N ASP A 155 -14.77 6.65 -11.43
CA ASP A 155 -14.14 5.33 -11.58
C ASP A 155 -12.63 5.39 -11.27
N MET A 156 -12.32 5.94 -10.11
CA MET A 156 -10.97 6.06 -9.55
C MET A 156 -10.95 5.50 -8.12
N PRO A 157 -9.84 4.88 -7.69
CA PRO A 157 -9.74 4.36 -6.34
C PRO A 157 -9.74 5.48 -5.31
N MET A 158 -10.38 5.20 -4.19
CA MET A 158 -10.36 6.04 -3.00
C MET A 158 -8.94 6.22 -2.46
N TYR A 159 -8.69 7.33 -1.75
CA TYR A 159 -7.39 7.68 -1.17
C TYR A 159 -6.63 6.49 -0.56
N PHE A 160 -7.30 5.72 0.31
CA PHE A 160 -6.67 4.56 0.95
C PHE A 160 -6.42 3.40 -0.02
N HIS A 161 -7.37 3.10 -0.92
CA HIS A 161 -7.21 2.05 -1.93
C HIS A 161 -6.04 2.38 -2.88
N PHE A 162 -5.94 3.64 -3.31
CA PHE A 162 -4.85 4.11 -4.16
C PHE A 162 -3.49 3.93 -3.48
N LEU A 163 -3.36 4.35 -2.22
CA LEU A 163 -2.11 4.18 -1.47
C LEU A 163 -1.75 2.71 -1.25
N THR A 164 -2.74 1.85 -1.02
CA THR A 164 -2.54 0.40 -0.93
C THR A 164 -2.01 -0.16 -2.26
N LEU A 165 -2.58 0.23 -3.41
CA LEU A 165 -2.08 -0.16 -4.74
C LEU A 165 -0.65 0.33 -4.99
N LEU A 166 -0.39 1.59 -4.64
CA LEU A 166 0.93 2.19 -4.77
C LEU A 166 1.97 1.45 -3.92
N ALA A 167 1.62 1.08 -2.69
CA ALA A 167 2.48 0.30 -1.81
C ALA A 167 2.80 -1.07 -2.42
N PHE A 168 1.80 -1.81 -2.92
CA PHE A 168 2.04 -3.10 -3.59
C PHE A 168 2.95 -2.96 -4.80
N HIS A 169 2.71 -1.97 -5.65
CA HIS A 169 3.55 -1.71 -6.82
C HIS A 169 5.01 -1.47 -6.43
N ILE A 170 5.25 -0.60 -5.44
CA ILE A 170 6.59 -0.29 -4.95
C ILE A 170 7.25 -1.52 -4.33
N PHE A 171 6.52 -2.30 -3.53
CA PHE A 171 7.08 -3.50 -2.88
C PHE A 171 7.49 -4.57 -3.88
N LEU A 172 6.73 -4.74 -4.97
CA LEU A 172 7.08 -5.63 -6.07
C LEU A 172 8.28 -5.12 -6.87
N GLU A 173 8.31 -3.83 -7.22
CA GLU A 173 9.42 -3.22 -7.96
C GLU A 173 10.72 -3.27 -7.15
N GLU A 174 10.62 -3.00 -5.85
CA GLU A 174 11.73 -3.09 -4.90
C GLU A 174 12.10 -4.52 -4.54
N GLN A 175 11.31 -5.53 -4.93
CA GLN A 175 11.56 -6.94 -4.61
C GLN A 175 11.79 -7.14 -3.09
N VAL A 176 10.87 -6.63 -2.28
CA VAL A 176 10.97 -6.80 -0.81
C VAL A 176 10.80 -8.28 -0.44
N ASP A 177 11.61 -8.74 0.51
CA ASP A 177 11.52 -10.10 1.04
C ASP A 177 10.26 -10.26 1.90
N ALA A 178 9.87 -9.21 2.61
CA ALA A 178 8.70 -9.23 3.48
C ALA A 178 7.95 -7.89 3.45
N ALA A 179 6.65 -7.95 3.19
CA ALA A 179 5.74 -6.80 3.22
C ALA A 179 4.90 -6.82 4.50
N ILE A 180 5.05 -5.80 5.34
CA ILE A 180 4.27 -5.62 6.56
C ILE A 180 3.11 -4.67 6.23
N LEU A 181 1.89 -5.16 6.31
CA LEU A 181 0.68 -4.42 5.94
C LEU A 181 -0.21 -4.22 7.16
N GLU A 182 -0.41 -2.97 7.55
CA GLU A 182 -1.45 -2.60 8.50
C GLU A 182 -2.80 -2.50 7.79
N VAL A 183 -3.80 -3.20 8.32
CA VAL A 183 -5.20 -3.03 7.93
C VAL A 183 -5.70 -1.64 8.35
N GLY A 184 -6.41 -0.95 7.45
CA GLY A 184 -7.03 0.33 7.75
C GLY A 184 -8.18 0.19 8.75
N ILE A 185 -9.33 -0.29 8.29
CA ILE A 185 -10.53 -0.46 9.14
C ILE A 185 -11.11 -1.86 8.96
N GLY A 186 -11.31 -2.57 10.06
CA GLY A 186 -11.90 -3.90 10.05
C GLY A 186 -10.88 -4.96 9.64
N GLY A 187 -11.03 -5.54 8.45
CA GLY A 187 -10.14 -6.59 7.95
C GLY A 187 -10.71 -7.28 6.72
N GLU A 188 -11.84 -7.99 6.86
CA GLU A 188 -12.44 -8.82 5.81
C GLU A 188 -12.71 -8.06 4.49
N TYR A 189 -13.15 -6.81 4.60
CA TYR A 189 -13.45 -5.94 3.45
C TYR A 189 -12.46 -4.77 3.29
N ASP A 190 -11.30 -4.85 3.92
CA ASP A 190 -10.25 -3.83 3.79
C ASP A 190 -9.50 -4.00 2.46
N SER A 191 -9.07 -2.90 1.84
CA SER A 191 -8.34 -2.95 0.57
C SER A 191 -7.03 -3.73 0.63
N THR A 192 -6.44 -3.86 1.82
CA THR A 192 -5.23 -4.67 2.02
C THR A 192 -5.52 -6.17 1.97
N ASN A 193 -6.78 -6.60 2.13
CA ASN A 193 -7.22 -8.00 2.15
C ASN A 193 -7.45 -8.60 0.75
N ILE A 194 -6.73 -8.10 -0.26
CA ILE A 194 -6.61 -8.73 -1.59
C ILE A 194 -5.42 -9.70 -1.68
N VAL A 195 -4.54 -9.68 -0.67
CA VAL A 195 -3.41 -10.62 -0.56
C VAL A 195 -3.93 -12.00 -0.15
N ARG A 196 -3.43 -13.06 -0.80
CA ARG A 196 -3.79 -14.45 -0.48
C ARG A 196 -2.75 -15.03 0.48
N LEU A 197 -3.23 -15.71 1.53
CA LEU A 197 -2.35 -16.33 2.53
C LEU A 197 -1.83 -17.70 2.07
N ASP A 198 -2.60 -18.40 1.24
CA ASP A 198 -2.26 -19.69 0.61
C ASP A 198 -2.85 -19.68 -0.81
N PRO A 199 -2.04 -19.52 -1.88
CA PRO A 199 -2.50 -19.60 -3.27
C PRO A 199 -2.84 -21.03 -3.72
#